data_AF-A0A9P7CU68-F1
#
_entry.id   AF-A0A9P7CU68-F1
#
_cell.length_a   1.000
_cell.length_b   1.000
_cell.length_c   1.000
_cell.angle_alpha   90.00
_cell.angle_beta   90.00
_cell.angle_gamma   90.00
#
_symmetry.space_group_name_H-M   'P 1'
#
loop_
_entity.id
_entity.type
_entity.pdbx_description
1 polymer ?
#
loop_
_entity_poly.entity_id
_entity_poly.type
_entity_poly.pdbx_seq_one_letter_code
_entity_poly.pdbx_strand_id
1 'polypeptide(L)'
;MNDDIEPPSYDHALQSSEAQVLQYGKYKDASYDSFERGEMFIQAFSSQLDRFPSEKVQQVQQHGFLSVIHIDDTPQTNTLYQHPHGPQAFTATGHTLHFWPQLKQTYPDLDVIAQGSHPFLSLKEYGSKFESITHHYFELTVERVPSKETVIAIGLSTQPYPIFRMPGWNKFSVGYHSDDGHKFCDDATGGQAYGPSWGPGDTVGCGYCPETGQVYFTKNGQQIGTAFSQLSQHCYFPSIGADGPATVQVNFGQLPFLYPIDPWAGQFL
;
A
#
# COMPACT_ATOMS: atom_id res chain seq x y z
N MET A 1 4.41 1.17 27.02
CA MET A 1 4.64 -0.28 27.02
C MET A 1 5.04 -0.60 25.59
N ASN A 2 6.32 -0.88 25.37
CA ASN A 2 6.85 -1.28 24.08
C ASN A 2 6.49 -2.75 23.90
N ASP A 3 5.43 -3.00 23.16
CA ASP A 3 5.15 -4.35 22.67
C ASP A 3 5.65 -4.39 21.23
N ASP A 4 6.94 -4.73 21.08
CA ASP A 4 7.55 -5.22 19.86
C ASP A 4 6.92 -6.58 19.53
N ILE A 5 5.64 -6.57 19.15
CA ILE A 5 4.95 -7.76 18.65
C ILE A 5 5.51 -7.99 17.26
N GLU A 6 6.35 -9.02 17.15
CA GLU A 6 6.80 -9.59 15.88
C GLU A 6 5.56 -9.78 14.99
N PRO A 7 5.58 -9.30 13.72
CA PRO A 7 4.43 -9.47 12.85
C PRO A 7 4.04 -10.94 12.81
N PRO A 8 2.74 -11.28 12.90
CA PRO A 8 2.30 -12.66 12.89
C PRO A 8 2.88 -13.34 11.67
N SER A 9 3.52 -14.50 11.86
CA SER A 9 4.04 -15.24 10.72
C SER A 9 2.88 -15.58 9.79
N TYR A 10 3.06 -15.37 8.49
CA TYR A 10 2.05 -15.70 7.47
C TYR A 10 1.49 -17.12 7.62
N ASP A 11 2.33 -18.03 8.08
CA ASP A 11 1.97 -19.43 8.26
C ASP A 11 0.99 -19.63 9.43
N HIS A 12 0.97 -18.72 10.42
CA HIS A 12 -0.06 -18.73 11.47
C HIS A 12 -1.44 -18.34 10.93
N ALA A 13 -1.52 -17.44 9.93
CA ALA A 13 -2.76 -17.09 9.25
C ALA A 13 -3.35 -18.29 8.47
N LEU A 14 -2.48 -19.09 7.85
CA LEU A 14 -2.87 -20.33 7.16
C LEU A 14 -3.25 -21.48 8.12
N GLN A 15 -2.79 -21.43 9.37
CA GLN A 15 -3.02 -22.46 10.39
C GLN A 15 -4.16 -22.14 11.37
N SER A 16 -4.60 -20.87 11.44
CA SER A 16 -5.78 -20.51 12.21
C SER A 16 -7.03 -21.17 11.64
N SER A 17 -7.88 -21.73 12.52
CA SER A 17 -9.16 -22.31 12.09
C SER A 17 -9.98 -21.28 11.30
N GLU A 18 -10.78 -21.72 10.33
CA GLU A 18 -11.64 -20.84 9.53
C GLU A 18 -12.39 -19.83 10.40
N ALA A 19 -12.94 -20.25 11.54
CA ALA A 19 -13.66 -19.37 12.47
C ALA A 19 -12.82 -18.23 13.11
N GLN A 20 -11.49 -18.37 13.23
CA GLN A 20 -10.59 -17.35 13.80
C GLN A 20 -10.08 -16.36 12.75
N VAL A 21 -9.79 -16.83 11.52
CA VAL A 21 -9.54 -15.97 10.35
C VAL A 21 -10.74 -15.03 10.11
N LEU A 22 -11.94 -15.55 10.35
CA LEU A 22 -13.22 -14.89 10.14
C LEU A 22 -13.68 -13.98 11.29
N GLN A 23 -12.99 -13.98 12.45
CA GLN A 23 -13.39 -13.15 13.60
C GLN A 23 -12.92 -11.70 13.47
N TYR A 24 -11.81 -11.47 12.75
CA TYR A 24 -11.20 -10.14 12.63
C TYR A 24 -11.08 -9.67 11.17
N GLY A 25 -10.87 -10.57 10.20
CA GLY A 25 -11.01 -10.24 8.79
C GLY A 25 -12.48 -10.34 8.45
N LYS A 26 -13.19 -9.21 8.32
CA LYS A 26 -14.62 -9.30 8.08
C LYS A 26 -14.82 -10.06 6.77
N TYR A 27 -15.81 -10.97 6.78
CA TYR A 27 -16.43 -11.54 5.58
C TYR A 27 -16.90 -10.47 4.56
N LYS A 28 -16.91 -9.20 4.96
CA LYS A 28 -17.22 -8.04 4.14
C LYS A 28 -16.00 -7.44 3.43
N ASP A 29 -14.79 -7.58 4.00
CA ASP A 29 -13.61 -6.85 3.53
C ASP A 29 -12.96 -7.61 2.37
N ALA A 30 -12.92 -8.94 2.40
CA ALA A 30 -12.51 -9.75 1.25
C ALA A 30 -13.39 -11.00 1.12
N SER A 31 -13.87 -11.30 -0.09
CA SER A 31 -14.50 -12.59 -0.35
C SER A 31 -13.48 -13.73 -0.29
N TYR A 32 -13.98 -14.95 -0.01
CA TYR A 32 -13.18 -16.18 -0.08
C TYR A 32 -12.48 -16.35 -1.44
N ASP A 33 -13.20 -16.04 -2.51
CA ASP A 33 -12.72 -16.12 -3.89
C ASP A 33 -11.63 -15.05 -4.17
N SER A 34 -11.77 -13.84 -3.63
CA SER A 34 -10.71 -12.81 -3.66
C SER A 34 -9.44 -13.29 -2.97
N PHE A 35 -9.56 -13.90 -1.78
CA PHE A 35 -8.43 -14.44 -1.04
C PHE A 35 -7.72 -15.57 -1.79
N GLU A 36 -8.45 -16.60 -2.24
CA GLU A 36 -7.86 -17.74 -2.96
C GLU A 36 -7.14 -17.30 -4.24
N ARG A 37 -7.72 -16.38 -5.01
CA ARG A 37 -7.04 -15.80 -6.19
C ARG A 37 -5.77 -15.07 -5.81
N GLY A 38 -5.75 -14.38 -4.68
CA GLY A 38 -4.55 -13.72 -4.15
C GLY A 38 -3.45 -14.74 -3.87
N GLU A 39 -3.77 -15.85 -3.20
CA GLU A 39 -2.80 -16.90 -2.91
C GLU A 39 -2.29 -17.60 -4.17
N MET A 40 -3.19 -17.92 -5.10
CA MET A 40 -2.82 -18.48 -6.40
C MET A 40 -1.89 -17.54 -7.17
N PHE A 41 -2.15 -16.23 -7.12
CA PHE A 41 -1.28 -15.23 -7.70
C PHE A 41 0.12 -15.27 -7.06
N ILE A 42 0.21 -15.23 -5.73
CA ILE A 42 1.50 -15.26 -5.02
C ILE A 42 2.30 -16.52 -5.41
N GLN A 43 1.63 -17.67 -5.51
CA GLN A 43 2.27 -18.91 -5.96
C GLN A 43 2.75 -18.84 -7.41
N ALA A 44 1.88 -18.39 -8.33
CA ALA A 44 2.15 -18.32 -9.77
C ALA A 44 3.30 -17.35 -10.09
N PHE A 45 3.40 -16.24 -9.37
CA PHE A 45 4.42 -15.21 -9.58
C PHE A 45 5.61 -15.29 -8.61
N SER A 46 5.69 -16.32 -7.76
CA SER A 46 6.71 -16.49 -6.72
C SER A 46 8.16 -16.22 -7.15
N SER A 47 8.54 -16.60 -8.38
CA SER A 47 9.89 -16.32 -8.90
C SER A 47 10.12 -14.89 -9.37
N GLN A 48 9.06 -14.12 -9.58
CA GLN A 48 9.03 -12.74 -10.08
C GLN A 48 8.80 -11.70 -8.98
N LEU A 49 8.22 -12.11 -7.85
CA LEU A 49 7.99 -11.26 -6.69
C LEU A 49 9.30 -10.66 -6.17
N ASP A 50 9.23 -9.40 -5.77
CA ASP A 50 10.29 -8.70 -5.04
C ASP A 50 11.66 -8.68 -5.75
N ARG A 51 11.66 -8.65 -7.09
CA ARG A 51 12.89 -8.52 -7.86
C ARG A 51 13.40 -7.09 -7.81
N PHE A 52 14.72 -6.96 -7.66
CA PHE A 52 15.40 -5.66 -7.68
C PHE A 52 15.15 -4.93 -9.03
N PRO A 53 14.54 -3.72 -9.01
CA PRO A 53 14.08 -3.07 -10.23
C PRO A 53 15.15 -2.14 -10.82
N SER A 54 16.19 -2.73 -11.42
CA SER A 54 17.35 -2.00 -11.95
C SER A 54 17.01 -0.85 -12.91
N GLU A 55 16.01 -1.01 -13.78
CA GLU A 55 15.60 0.05 -14.72
C GLU A 55 15.02 1.27 -13.99
N LYS A 56 14.17 1.04 -12.97
CA LYS A 56 13.58 2.11 -12.14
C LYS A 56 14.66 2.82 -11.33
N VAL A 57 15.66 2.07 -10.83
CA VAL A 57 16.83 2.65 -10.15
C VAL A 57 17.62 3.57 -11.07
N GLN A 58 17.87 3.14 -12.32
CA GLN A 58 18.56 3.98 -13.31
C GLN A 58 17.78 5.26 -13.65
N GLN A 59 16.45 5.17 -13.75
CA GLN A 59 15.60 6.35 -13.98
C GLN A 59 15.72 7.37 -12.83
N VAL A 60 15.69 6.90 -11.58
CA VAL A 60 15.90 7.76 -10.40
C VAL A 60 17.29 8.39 -10.40
N GLN A 61 18.33 7.62 -10.73
CA GLN A 61 19.70 8.15 -10.83
C GLN A 61 19.87 9.23 -11.91
N GLN A 62 19.13 9.13 -13.00
CA GLN A 62 19.24 10.06 -14.14
C GLN A 62 18.40 11.32 -13.97
N HIS A 63 17.25 11.21 -13.33
CA HIS A 63 16.24 12.27 -13.33
C HIS A 63 15.88 12.79 -11.93
N GLY A 64 16.33 12.11 -10.86
CA GLY A 64 15.88 12.35 -9.50
C GLY A 64 14.54 11.67 -9.22
N PHE A 65 14.27 11.34 -7.96
CA PHE A 65 13.11 10.51 -7.60
C PHE A 65 11.77 11.22 -7.79
N LEU A 66 11.66 12.47 -7.33
CA LEU A 66 10.42 13.24 -7.42
C LEU A 66 9.95 13.50 -8.85
N SER A 67 10.89 13.56 -9.81
CA SER A 67 10.56 13.86 -11.19
C SER A 67 9.97 12.64 -11.92
N VAL A 68 10.23 11.43 -11.41
CA VAL A 68 9.81 10.17 -12.05
C VAL A 68 8.67 9.47 -11.31
N ILE A 69 8.50 9.68 -10.01
CA ILE A 69 7.44 9.00 -9.25
C ILE A 69 6.04 9.54 -9.59
N HIS A 70 5.13 8.61 -9.87
CA HIS A 70 3.72 8.83 -10.18
C HIS A 70 2.93 7.55 -9.86
N ILE A 71 1.60 7.57 -9.99
CA ILE A 71 0.79 6.34 -9.90
C ILE A 71 0.95 5.52 -11.18
N ASP A 72 1.30 4.24 -11.05
CA ASP A 72 1.43 3.29 -12.15
C ASP A 72 0.06 2.69 -12.50
N ASP A 73 -0.47 3.02 -13.67
CA ASP A 73 -1.74 2.50 -14.19
C ASP A 73 -1.55 1.27 -15.10
N THR A 74 -0.32 0.90 -15.43
CA THR A 74 -0.02 -0.22 -16.33
C THR A 74 -0.57 -1.58 -15.86
N PRO A 75 -0.60 -1.91 -14.55
CA PRO A 75 -1.13 -3.20 -14.09
C PRO A 75 -2.59 -3.43 -14.50
N GLN A 76 -3.39 -2.38 -14.70
CA GLN A 76 -4.79 -2.51 -15.10
C GLN A 76 -4.97 -3.12 -16.49
N THR A 77 -3.95 -3.01 -17.36
CA THR A 77 -3.97 -3.56 -18.72
C THR A 77 -3.19 -4.86 -18.85
N ASN A 78 -2.67 -5.40 -17.74
CA ASN A 78 -1.90 -6.63 -17.74
C ASN A 78 -2.78 -7.85 -18.02
N THR A 79 -2.50 -8.55 -19.12
CA THR A 79 -3.31 -9.70 -19.56
C THR A 79 -3.14 -10.95 -18.70
N LEU A 80 -2.08 -11.03 -17.88
CA LEU A 80 -1.81 -12.17 -17.00
C LEU A 80 -2.54 -12.07 -15.66
N TYR A 81 -2.82 -10.85 -15.19
CA TYR A 81 -3.43 -10.60 -13.87
C TYR A 81 -4.20 -9.28 -13.84
N GLN A 82 -5.27 -9.21 -14.62
CA GLN A 82 -6.19 -8.08 -14.60
C GLN A 82 -7.22 -8.21 -13.47
N HIS A 83 -7.79 -7.07 -13.09
CA HIS A 83 -8.93 -7.05 -12.18
C HIS A 83 -10.15 -7.78 -12.80
N PRO A 84 -10.92 -8.61 -12.04
CA PRO A 84 -12.05 -9.37 -12.57
C PRO A 84 -13.13 -8.53 -13.28
N HIS A 85 -13.40 -7.34 -12.77
CA HIS A 85 -14.41 -6.42 -13.32
C HIS A 85 -13.89 -5.47 -14.43
N GLY A 86 -12.66 -5.68 -14.92
CA GLY A 86 -12.15 -5.01 -16.12
C GLY A 86 -11.00 -4.01 -15.89
N PRO A 87 -10.43 -3.45 -16.98
CA PRO A 87 -9.12 -2.79 -16.99
C PRO A 87 -9.12 -1.31 -16.58
N GLN A 88 -10.13 -0.83 -15.84
CA GLN A 88 -10.27 0.59 -15.46
C GLN A 88 -10.82 0.76 -14.05
N ALA A 89 -10.27 -0.01 -13.11
CA ALA A 89 -10.63 0.06 -11.71
C ALA A 89 -10.16 1.38 -11.06
N PHE A 90 -9.16 2.05 -11.62
CA PHE A 90 -8.78 3.41 -11.22
C PHE A 90 -8.23 4.25 -12.39
N THR A 91 -8.22 5.57 -12.20
CA THR A 91 -7.55 6.52 -13.12
C THR A 91 -6.78 7.54 -12.30
N ALA A 92 -5.53 7.82 -12.69
CA ALA A 92 -4.71 8.87 -12.10
C ALA A 92 -4.61 10.07 -13.05
N THR A 93 -4.77 11.29 -12.54
CA THR A 93 -4.57 12.53 -13.31
C THR A 93 -3.92 13.57 -12.41
N GLY A 94 -2.65 13.89 -12.69
CA GLY A 94 -1.83 14.69 -11.79
C GLY A 94 -1.69 14.00 -10.43
N HIS A 95 -2.10 14.68 -9.36
CA HIS A 95 -2.09 14.14 -7.99
C HIS A 95 -3.40 13.44 -7.62
N THR A 96 -4.41 13.47 -8.48
CA THR A 96 -5.74 12.93 -8.16
C THR A 96 -5.86 11.50 -8.63
N LEU A 97 -6.28 10.61 -7.74
CA LEU A 97 -6.57 9.21 -8.00
C LEU A 97 -8.06 8.97 -7.79
N HIS A 98 -8.73 8.51 -8.85
CA HIS A 98 -10.13 8.11 -8.81
C HIS A 98 -10.24 6.59 -8.87
N PHE A 99 -10.79 5.99 -7.82
CA PHE A 99 -11.18 4.59 -7.82
C PHE A 99 -12.61 4.44 -8.33
N TRP A 100 -12.81 3.45 -9.19
CA TRP A 100 -14.10 3.09 -9.79
C TRP A 100 -14.91 4.29 -10.33
N PRO A 101 -14.29 5.20 -11.13
CA PRO A 101 -14.94 6.46 -11.52
C PRO A 101 -16.19 6.28 -12.40
N GLN A 102 -16.32 5.13 -13.05
CA GLN A 102 -17.42 4.81 -13.99
C GLN A 102 -18.34 3.69 -13.47
N LEU A 103 -18.30 3.38 -12.18
CA LEU A 103 -19.11 2.30 -11.62
C LEU A 103 -20.61 2.61 -11.73
N LYS A 104 -21.33 1.85 -12.58
CA LYS A 104 -22.77 2.03 -12.82
C LYS A 104 -23.65 1.20 -11.90
N GLN A 105 -23.11 0.10 -11.38
CA GLN A 105 -23.79 -0.85 -10.51
C GLN A 105 -22.79 -1.44 -9.53
N THR A 106 -23.27 -1.92 -8.39
CA THR A 106 -22.44 -2.56 -7.38
C THR A 106 -22.07 -3.98 -7.81
N TYR A 107 -20.78 -4.32 -7.71
CA TYR A 107 -20.28 -5.69 -7.86
C TYR A 107 -19.74 -6.16 -6.50
N PRO A 108 -19.73 -7.47 -6.21
CA PRO A 108 -18.87 -8.01 -5.15
C PRO A 108 -17.40 -7.83 -5.55
N ASP A 109 -16.49 -7.75 -4.58
CA ASP A 109 -15.03 -7.69 -4.78
C ASP A 109 -14.58 -6.53 -5.69
N LEU A 110 -14.74 -5.32 -5.18
CA LEU A 110 -14.22 -4.11 -5.81
C LEU A 110 -12.82 -3.73 -5.29
N ASP A 111 -12.21 -4.59 -4.49
CA ASP A 111 -10.85 -4.43 -3.96
C ASP A 111 -9.90 -4.14 -5.10
N VAL A 112 -9.23 -3.00 -5.05
CA VAL A 112 -8.21 -2.65 -6.03
C VAL A 112 -7.07 -1.92 -5.36
N ILE A 113 -5.85 -2.17 -5.83
CA ILE A 113 -4.63 -1.47 -5.43
C ILE A 113 -4.02 -0.71 -6.60
N ALA A 114 -3.70 0.55 -6.34
CA ALA A 114 -2.87 1.39 -7.18
C ALA A 114 -1.50 1.54 -6.51
N GLN A 115 -0.42 1.28 -7.27
CA GLN A 115 0.94 1.39 -6.78
C GLN A 115 1.63 2.62 -7.37
N GLY A 116 2.61 3.17 -6.66
CA GLY A 116 3.56 4.10 -7.23
C GLY A 116 4.43 3.42 -8.28
N SER A 117 4.96 4.22 -9.21
CA SER A 117 5.77 3.73 -10.33
C SER A 117 7.19 3.36 -9.95
N HIS A 118 7.66 3.73 -8.75
CA HIS A 118 9.03 3.51 -8.28
C HIS A 118 9.03 2.98 -6.85
N PRO A 119 9.96 2.09 -6.50
CA PRO A 119 10.06 1.54 -5.14
C PRO A 119 10.61 2.59 -4.17
N PHE A 120 10.53 2.31 -2.88
CA PHE A 120 11.21 3.02 -1.81
C PHE A 120 12.43 2.19 -1.37
N LEU A 121 13.59 2.49 -1.98
CA LEU A 121 14.87 1.82 -1.67
C LEU A 121 15.80 2.72 -0.85
N SER A 122 16.81 2.13 -0.21
CA SER A 122 17.82 2.91 0.52
C SER A 122 18.61 3.85 -0.39
N LEU A 123 19.23 4.87 0.20
CA LEU A 123 20.08 5.80 -0.53
C LEU A 123 21.21 5.06 -1.29
N LYS A 124 21.75 4.02 -0.63
CA LYS A 124 22.81 3.16 -1.16
C LYS A 124 22.34 2.36 -2.38
N GLU A 125 21.12 1.82 -2.36
CA GLU A 125 20.55 1.07 -3.49
C GLU A 125 20.34 1.96 -4.72
N TYR A 126 20.07 3.25 -4.52
CA TYR A 126 20.08 4.24 -5.59
C TYR A 126 21.49 4.72 -5.98
N GLY A 127 22.55 4.21 -5.37
CA GLY A 127 23.93 4.60 -5.69
C GLY A 127 24.31 5.99 -5.18
N SER A 128 23.62 6.50 -4.16
CA SER A 128 24.00 7.75 -3.49
C SER A 128 25.40 7.64 -2.86
N LYS A 129 26.12 8.75 -2.86
CA LYS A 129 27.40 8.89 -2.15
C LYS A 129 27.21 9.24 -0.66
N PHE A 130 25.99 9.61 -0.27
CA PHE A 130 25.66 9.92 1.12
C PHE A 130 25.24 8.64 1.84
N GLU A 131 25.84 8.42 3.01
CA GLU A 131 25.54 7.30 3.90
C GLU A 131 24.71 7.82 5.08
N SER A 132 23.43 8.12 4.82
CA SER A 132 22.45 8.40 5.86
C SER A 132 21.33 7.38 5.82
N ILE A 133 20.64 7.20 6.95
CA ILE A 133 19.43 6.39 7.00
C ILE A 133 18.37 6.99 6.09
N THR A 134 17.69 6.15 5.32
CA THR A 134 16.68 6.60 4.37
C THR A 134 15.31 6.63 5.04
N HIS A 135 14.60 7.73 4.87
CA HIS A 135 13.20 7.86 5.25
C HIS A 135 12.40 8.19 4.00
N HIS A 136 11.57 7.26 3.56
CA HIS A 136 10.55 7.51 2.55
C HIS A 136 9.24 7.89 3.23
N TYR A 137 8.49 8.78 2.62
CA TYR A 137 7.18 9.18 3.10
C TYR A 137 6.30 9.60 1.91
N PHE A 138 5.03 9.21 1.97
CA PHE A 138 3.99 9.76 1.10
C PHE A 138 2.69 9.85 1.90
N GLU A 139 1.78 10.71 1.45
CA GLU A 139 0.45 10.83 2.05
C GLU A 139 -0.64 10.93 1.00
N LEU A 140 -1.83 10.54 1.41
CA LEU A 140 -3.04 10.77 0.66
C LEU A 140 -4.03 11.61 1.48
N THR A 141 -4.83 12.41 0.81
CA THR A 141 -5.97 13.11 1.39
C THR A 141 -7.25 12.57 0.76
N VAL A 142 -8.20 12.14 1.60
CA VAL A 142 -9.47 11.60 1.11
C VAL A 142 -10.40 12.75 0.76
N GLU A 143 -10.72 12.93 -0.52
CA GLU A 143 -11.62 13.99 -0.95
C GLU A 143 -13.08 13.55 -0.90
N ARG A 144 -13.36 12.36 -1.44
CA ARG A 144 -14.73 11.90 -1.62
C ARG A 144 -14.83 10.40 -1.58
N VAL A 145 -15.78 9.91 -0.79
CA VAL A 145 -16.18 8.50 -0.75
C VAL A 145 -17.71 8.46 -0.79
N PRO A 146 -18.34 8.09 -1.92
CA PRO A 146 -19.80 8.13 -2.07
C PRO A 146 -20.55 7.15 -1.16
N SER A 147 -19.93 6.01 -0.81
CA SER A 147 -20.47 5.02 0.11
C SER A 147 -19.72 5.07 1.44
N LYS A 148 -20.42 5.09 2.57
CA LYS A 148 -19.76 5.00 3.89
C LYS A 148 -19.15 3.63 4.19
N GLU A 149 -19.55 2.62 3.41
CA GLU A 149 -19.00 1.26 3.53
C GLU A 149 -17.68 1.10 2.75
N THR A 150 -17.31 2.07 1.89
CA THR A 150 -16.08 1.96 1.12
C THR A 150 -14.86 2.17 2.01
N VAL A 151 -13.98 1.18 2.02
CA VAL A 151 -12.69 1.16 2.69
C VAL A 151 -11.62 1.69 1.74
N ILE A 152 -10.73 2.51 2.28
CA ILE A 152 -9.50 2.94 1.65
C ILE A 152 -8.35 2.40 2.50
N ALA A 153 -7.26 2.00 1.86
CA ALA A 153 -6.04 1.60 2.53
C ALA A 153 -4.84 2.37 2.00
N ILE A 154 -3.85 2.61 2.85
CA ILE A 154 -2.53 3.14 2.48
C ILE A 154 -1.46 2.20 3.01
N GLY A 155 -0.39 2.00 2.24
CA GLY A 155 0.72 1.18 2.69
C GLY A 155 1.75 0.93 1.60
N LEU A 156 2.27 -0.28 1.58
CA LEU A 156 3.39 -0.70 0.76
C LEU A 156 3.11 -2.08 0.15
N SER A 157 3.52 -2.32 -1.08
CA SER A 157 3.54 -3.68 -1.65
C SER A 157 4.65 -3.84 -2.67
N THR A 158 5.16 -5.05 -2.86
CA THR A 158 6.14 -5.33 -3.91
C THR A 158 5.47 -5.37 -5.30
N GLN A 159 6.27 -5.59 -6.35
CA GLN A 159 5.75 -5.87 -7.69
C GLN A 159 6.25 -7.26 -8.16
N PRO A 160 5.42 -8.01 -8.90
CA PRO A 160 3.99 -7.76 -9.12
C PRO A 160 3.16 -8.07 -7.85
N TYR A 161 2.04 -7.39 -7.63
CA TYR A 161 1.11 -7.68 -6.52
C TYR A 161 -0.31 -7.88 -7.10
N PRO A 162 -1.17 -8.74 -6.52
CA PRO A 162 -2.50 -8.97 -7.07
C PRO A 162 -3.31 -7.68 -7.06
N ILE A 163 -3.61 -7.14 -8.26
CA ILE A 163 -4.28 -5.85 -8.43
C ILE A 163 -5.66 -5.79 -7.78
N PHE A 164 -6.28 -6.94 -7.55
CA PHE A 164 -7.62 -7.11 -6.96
C PHE A 164 -7.59 -7.36 -5.44
N ARG A 165 -6.56 -6.86 -4.75
CA ARG A 165 -6.37 -7.03 -3.30
C ARG A 165 -5.94 -5.71 -2.67
N MET A 166 -6.22 -5.52 -1.39
CA MET A 166 -5.77 -4.35 -0.64
C MET A 166 -4.32 -4.51 -0.14
N PRO A 167 -3.59 -3.41 0.13
CA PRO A 167 -2.29 -3.44 0.80
C PRO A 167 -2.38 -4.15 2.16
N GLY A 168 -1.42 -5.04 2.43
CA GLY A 168 -1.29 -5.76 3.68
C GLY A 168 -1.96 -7.14 3.72
N TRP A 169 -2.83 -7.46 2.77
CA TRP A 169 -3.63 -8.70 2.80
C TRP A 169 -2.93 -9.96 2.28
N ASN A 170 -1.91 -9.82 1.45
CA ASN A 170 -1.13 -10.95 0.92
C ASN A 170 0.36 -10.70 1.18
N LYS A 171 1.17 -11.76 1.02
CA LYS A 171 2.62 -11.69 1.20
C LYS A 171 3.25 -10.51 0.46
N PHE A 172 4.32 -9.99 1.04
CA PHE A 172 5.10 -8.87 0.53
C PHE A 172 4.30 -7.56 0.48
N SER A 173 3.44 -7.32 1.48
CA SER A 173 2.68 -6.07 1.59
C SER A 173 2.35 -5.67 3.03
N VAL A 174 2.19 -4.36 3.21
CA VAL A 174 1.83 -3.71 4.48
C VAL A 174 0.70 -2.73 4.20
N GLY A 175 -0.27 -2.61 5.11
CA GLY A 175 -1.41 -1.71 4.94
C GLY A 175 -1.95 -1.15 6.24
N TYR A 176 -2.60 0.01 6.13
CA TYR A 176 -3.40 0.65 7.17
C TYR A 176 -4.77 0.99 6.58
N HIS A 177 -5.84 0.47 7.18
CA HIS A 177 -7.18 0.47 6.60
C HIS A 177 -8.10 1.48 7.29
N SER A 178 -9.02 2.08 6.53
CA SER A 178 -9.78 3.25 6.95
C SER A 178 -10.96 2.97 7.86
N ASP A 179 -11.57 1.81 7.74
CA ASP A 179 -12.81 1.45 8.41
C ASP A 179 -12.61 1.12 9.89
N ASP A 180 -11.51 0.45 10.24
CA ASP A 180 -11.23 -0.05 11.58
C ASP A 180 -9.92 0.49 12.17
N GLY A 181 -9.08 1.16 11.38
CA GLY A 181 -7.77 1.64 11.81
C GLY A 181 -6.79 0.50 12.14
N HIS A 182 -6.96 -0.67 11.56
CA HIS A 182 -6.04 -1.79 11.74
C HIS A 182 -4.86 -1.70 10.78
N LYS A 183 -3.72 -2.23 11.24
CA LYS A 183 -2.52 -2.43 10.43
C LYS A 183 -2.42 -3.90 10.00
N PHE A 184 -1.93 -4.11 8.80
CA PHE A 184 -1.81 -5.42 8.15
C PHE A 184 -0.39 -5.55 7.62
N CYS A 185 0.23 -6.72 7.81
CA CYS A 185 1.53 -7.05 7.24
C CYS A 185 1.51 -8.52 6.90
N ASP A 186 1.43 -8.84 5.61
CA ASP A 186 1.22 -10.19 5.12
C ASP A 186 0.09 -10.91 5.92
N ASP A 187 -1.04 -10.24 6.09
CA ASP A 187 -2.09 -10.67 7.02
C ASP A 187 -3.41 -10.93 6.30
N ALA A 188 -3.77 -12.22 6.21
CA ALA A 188 -5.01 -12.69 5.63
C ALA A 188 -6.18 -12.82 6.63
N THR A 189 -5.98 -12.46 7.90
CA THR A 189 -6.86 -12.81 9.03
C THR A 189 -7.57 -11.64 9.69
N GLY A 190 -7.33 -10.40 9.25
CA GLY A 190 -8.02 -9.22 9.76
C GLY A 190 -7.17 -8.13 10.39
N GLY A 191 -5.84 -8.26 10.33
CA GLY A 191 -4.97 -7.21 10.81
C GLY A 191 -4.95 -7.09 12.34
N GLN A 192 -4.26 -6.05 12.80
CA GLN A 192 -4.04 -5.76 14.21
C GLN A 192 -4.48 -4.35 14.56
N ALA A 193 -5.11 -4.18 15.72
CA ALA A 193 -5.46 -2.85 16.22
C ALA A 193 -4.22 -1.95 16.26
N TYR A 194 -4.36 -0.72 15.76
CA TYR A 194 -3.22 0.19 15.64
C TYR A 194 -3.59 1.66 15.80
N GLY A 195 -4.51 2.16 14.98
CA GLY A 195 -4.85 3.58 14.91
C GLY A 195 -6.35 3.82 14.85
N PRO A 196 -6.76 5.10 14.77
CA PRO A 196 -8.16 5.46 14.58
C PRO A 196 -8.60 5.25 13.12
N SER A 197 -9.86 4.89 12.90
CA SER A 197 -10.47 4.96 11.57
C SER A 197 -10.34 6.36 10.95
N TRP A 198 -10.42 6.42 9.62
CA TRP A 198 -10.21 7.64 8.83
C TRP A 198 -11.11 7.67 7.60
N GLY A 199 -11.25 8.84 6.97
CA GLY A 199 -12.19 8.99 5.86
C GLY A 199 -12.17 10.38 5.24
N PRO A 200 -13.26 10.81 4.56
CA PRO A 200 -13.31 12.09 3.86
C PRO A 200 -12.85 13.28 4.71
N GLY A 201 -11.91 14.05 4.19
CA GLY A 201 -11.28 15.20 4.84
C GLY A 201 -10.01 14.87 5.63
N ASP A 202 -9.76 13.61 5.96
CA ASP A 202 -8.51 13.21 6.62
C ASP A 202 -7.36 13.09 5.60
N THR A 203 -6.16 13.48 6.05
CA THR A 203 -4.88 13.19 5.39
C THR A 203 -4.17 12.09 6.15
N VAL A 204 -3.78 11.01 5.47
CA VAL A 204 -3.11 9.85 6.07
C VAL A 204 -1.83 9.58 5.31
N GLY A 205 -0.73 9.42 6.04
CA GLY A 205 0.59 9.16 5.47
C GLY A 205 1.17 7.82 5.88
N CYS A 206 2.12 7.35 5.08
CA CYS A 206 2.89 6.14 5.30
C CYS A 206 4.38 6.47 5.18
N GLY A 207 5.11 6.20 6.26
CA GLY A 207 6.56 6.33 6.32
C GLY A 207 7.24 4.97 6.35
N TYR A 208 8.37 4.86 5.66
CA TYR A 208 9.15 3.62 5.54
C TYR A 208 10.65 3.91 5.62
N CYS A 209 11.37 3.07 6.37
CA CYS A 209 12.83 3.06 6.43
C CYS A 209 13.37 1.69 5.94
N PRO A 210 13.90 1.61 4.70
CA PRO A 210 14.41 0.37 4.12
C PRO A 210 15.50 -0.30 4.96
N GLU A 211 16.39 0.49 5.59
CA GLU A 211 17.52 -0.03 6.35
C GLU A 211 17.11 -0.68 7.67
N THR A 212 15.99 -0.25 8.25
CA THR A 212 15.51 -0.78 9.56
C THR A 212 14.25 -1.63 9.43
N GLY A 213 13.64 -1.66 8.24
CA GLY A 213 12.33 -2.28 8.03
C GLY A 213 11.21 -1.61 8.83
N GLN A 214 11.40 -0.36 9.29
CA GLN A 214 10.39 0.34 10.09
C GLN A 214 9.31 0.93 9.18
N VAL A 215 8.04 0.69 9.52
CA VAL A 215 6.87 1.32 8.92
C VAL A 215 6.06 2.02 10.00
N TYR A 216 5.60 3.23 9.70
CA TYR A 216 4.67 3.98 10.55
C TYR A 216 3.64 4.71 9.68
N PHE A 217 2.51 5.06 10.30
CA PHE A 217 1.49 5.87 9.64
C PHE A 217 1.23 7.16 10.42
N THR A 218 0.72 8.15 9.70
CA THR A 218 0.32 9.45 10.23
C THR A 218 -1.13 9.70 9.91
N LYS A 219 -1.82 10.47 10.76
CA LYS A 219 -3.15 11.00 10.49
C LYS A 219 -3.16 12.48 10.82
N ASN A 220 -3.60 13.31 9.87
CA ASN A 220 -3.76 14.76 10.00
C ASN A 220 -2.50 15.45 10.56
N GLY A 221 -1.33 15.05 10.03
CA GLY A 221 -0.03 15.61 10.41
C GLY A 221 0.53 15.10 11.74
N GLN A 222 -0.07 14.08 12.35
CA GLN A 222 0.42 13.46 13.59
C GLN A 222 0.76 11.99 13.36
N GLN A 223 1.93 11.55 13.82
CA GLN A 223 2.29 10.13 13.81
C GLN A 223 1.44 9.37 14.82
N ILE A 224 0.84 8.25 14.39
CA ILE A 224 0.00 7.39 15.25
C ILE A 224 0.88 6.55 16.17
N GLY A 225 1.92 5.94 15.61
CA GLY A 225 2.89 5.09 16.29
C GLY A 225 3.67 4.24 15.29
N THR A 226 4.64 3.45 15.75
CA THR A 226 5.29 2.45 14.88
C THR A 226 4.29 1.35 14.54
N ALA A 227 4.05 1.11 13.25
CA ALA A 227 3.18 0.03 12.81
C ALA A 227 3.95 -1.30 12.83
N PHE A 228 5.12 -1.32 12.21
CA PHE A 228 5.99 -2.49 12.18
C PHE A 228 7.46 -2.07 12.25
N SER A 229 8.31 -2.97 12.73
CA SER A 229 9.76 -2.80 12.82
C SER A 229 10.44 -4.08 12.39
N GLN A 230 11.67 -3.98 11.87
CA GLN A 230 12.46 -5.14 11.45
C GLN A 230 11.78 -5.99 10.37
N LEU A 231 10.94 -5.37 9.53
CA LEU A 231 10.43 -6.03 8.34
C LEU A 231 11.58 -6.45 7.44
N SER A 232 11.39 -7.58 6.74
CA SER A 232 12.32 -8.01 5.71
C SER A 232 12.45 -6.92 4.64
N GLN A 233 13.68 -6.70 4.18
CA GLN A 233 13.98 -5.67 3.21
C GLN A 233 13.45 -6.10 1.84
N HIS A 234 12.28 -5.59 1.49
CA HIS A 234 11.64 -5.76 0.20
C HIS A 234 11.74 -4.47 -0.63
N CYS A 235 11.70 -4.62 -1.96
CA CYS A 235 11.52 -3.55 -2.93
C CYS A 235 10.06 -3.06 -2.90
N TYR A 236 9.66 -2.44 -1.79
CA TYR A 236 8.32 -1.92 -1.59
C TYR A 236 8.04 -0.71 -2.48
N PHE A 237 6.84 -0.67 -3.06
CA PHE A 237 6.28 0.48 -3.74
C PHE A 237 5.20 1.09 -2.83
N PRO A 238 5.04 2.43 -2.82
CA PRO A 238 3.93 3.06 -2.12
C PRO A 238 2.62 2.60 -2.76
N SER A 239 1.65 2.24 -1.94
CA SER A 239 0.43 1.59 -2.40
C SER A 239 -0.82 2.17 -1.74
N ILE A 240 -1.87 2.32 -2.54
CA ILE A 240 -3.18 2.82 -2.10
C ILE A 240 -4.24 1.83 -2.58
N GLY A 241 -5.08 1.37 -1.68
CA GLY A 241 -6.19 0.48 -1.98
C GLY A 241 -7.55 1.14 -1.81
N ALA A 242 -8.56 0.67 -2.55
CA ALA A 242 -9.96 0.95 -2.26
C ALA A 242 -10.84 -0.25 -2.65
N ASP A 243 -11.94 -0.48 -1.92
CA ASP A 243 -12.94 -1.52 -2.21
C ASP A 243 -14.22 -0.94 -2.86
N GLY A 244 -14.12 0.25 -3.45
CA GLY A 244 -15.27 0.95 -4.01
C GLY A 244 -14.94 2.35 -4.52
N PRO A 245 -15.94 3.09 -5.02
CA PRO A 245 -15.72 4.42 -5.55
C PRO A 245 -15.11 5.36 -4.51
N ALA A 246 -13.97 5.96 -4.85
CA ALA A 246 -13.30 6.92 -4.00
C ALA A 246 -12.50 7.92 -4.83
N THR A 247 -12.23 9.10 -4.27
CA THR A 247 -11.32 10.08 -4.85
C THR A 247 -10.37 10.55 -3.76
N VAL A 248 -9.08 10.44 -4.04
CA VAL A 248 -8.00 10.83 -3.14
C VAL A 248 -6.98 11.69 -3.87
N GLN A 249 -6.37 12.63 -3.16
CA GLN A 249 -5.16 13.33 -3.61
C GLN A 249 -3.94 12.63 -3.05
N VAL A 250 -2.95 12.32 -3.88
CA VAL A 250 -1.73 11.62 -3.52
C VAL A 250 -0.54 12.57 -3.64
N ASN A 251 0.24 12.66 -2.57
CA ASN A 251 1.44 13.47 -2.49
C ASN A 251 2.65 12.57 -2.19
N PHE A 252 3.57 12.44 -3.15
CA PHE A 252 4.85 11.74 -2.97
C PHE A 252 5.99 12.69 -2.56
N GLY A 253 5.67 13.95 -2.22
CA GLY A 253 6.63 15.00 -1.85
C GLY A 253 6.73 16.13 -2.87
N GLN A 254 5.91 16.10 -3.95
CA GLN A 254 5.81 17.21 -4.90
C GLN A 254 5.08 18.43 -4.30
N LEU A 255 4.29 18.23 -3.24
CA LEU A 255 3.65 19.27 -2.44
C LEU A 255 4.15 19.19 -1.00
N PRO A 256 4.08 20.27 -0.20
CA PRO A 256 4.37 20.21 1.23
C PRO A 256 3.50 19.16 1.92
N PHE A 257 4.11 18.30 2.74
CA PHE A 257 3.37 17.34 3.56
C PHE A 257 2.66 18.03 4.71
N LEU A 258 1.54 17.45 5.14
CA LEU A 258 0.88 17.86 6.38
C LEU A 258 1.65 17.38 7.62
N TYR A 259 2.26 16.20 7.53
CA TYR A 259 3.18 15.71 8.57
C TYR A 259 4.50 16.50 8.52
N PRO A 260 4.99 17.04 9.65
CA PRO A 260 6.23 17.79 9.70
C PRO A 260 7.44 16.84 9.62
N ILE A 261 7.70 16.34 8.41
CA ILE A 261 8.90 15.59 8.07
C ILE A 261 9.80 16.45 7.18
N ASP A 262 11.10 16.18 7.24
CA ASP A 262 12.03 16.87 6.39
C ASP A 262 11.66 16.70 4.90
N PRO A 263 11.80 17.75 4.08
CA PRO A 263 11.46 17.69 2.66
C PRO A 263 12.20 16.59 1.90
N TRP A 264 13.38 16.16 2.37
CA TRP A 264 14.13 15.07 1.74
C TRP A 264 13.43 13.71 1.82
N ALA A 265 12.47 13.52 2.74
CA ALA A 265 11.70 12.30 2.82
C ALA A 265 10.75 12.19 1.62
N GLY A 266 11.22 11.54 0.55
CA GLY A 266 10.58 11.55 -0.78
C GLY A 266 11.30 12.42 -1.82
N GLN A 267 12.30 13.22 -1.43
CA GLN A 267 13.13 14.00 -2.36
C GLN A 267 14.54 13.41 -2.44
N PHE A 268 14.68 12.44 -3.34
CA PHE A 268 15.97 12.14 -3.89
C PHE A 268 16.26 13.15 -5.00
N LEU A 269 17.18 14.08 -4.74
CA LEU A 269 17.78 14.95 -5.76
C LEU A 269 18.76 14.16 -6.63
#